data_AF-A0A1E3UPT4-F1
#
_entry.id   AF-A0A1E3UPT4-F1
#
_cell.length_a   1.000
_cell.length_b   1.000
_cell.length_c   1.000
_cell.angle_alpha   90.00
_cell.angle_beta   90.00
_cell.angle_gamma   90.00
#
_symmetry.space_group_name_H-M   'P 1'
#
loop_
_entity.id
_entity.type
_entity.pdbx_description
1 polymer ?
#
loop_
_entity_poly.entity_id
_entity_poly.type
_entity_poly.pdbx_seq_one_letter_code
_entity_poly.pdbx_strand_id
1 'polypeptide(L)'
;MKAEFFKAVCPLEIGDTVAIKTTKDGETKEALYLPQGCTVITTAAVALHKVTDIATLHYLKKGETQFLYELDACGKYEPLTVKVPVREFAEELKRRGR
;
A
#
# COMPACT_ATOMS: atom_id res chain seq x y z
N MET A 1 -25.37 20.97 -4.25
CA MET A 1 -24.41 19.86 -4.11
C MET A 1 -23.52 20.20 -2.91
N LYS A 2 -23.45 19.35 -1.88
CA LYS A 2 -22.59 19.59 -0.71
C LYS A 2 -21.20 19.08 -1.07
N ALA A 3 -20.19 19.94 -1.04
CA ALA A 3 -18.82 19.53 -1.29
C ALA A 3 -18.35 18.66 -0.11
N GLU A 4 -17.89 17.45 -0.42
CA GLU A 4 -17.21 16.55 0.51
C GLU A 4 -15.72 16.61 0.17
N PHE A 5 -14.90 17.03 1.13
CA PHE A 5 -13.45 17.11 0.96
C PHE A 5 -12.82 15.89 1.61
N PHE A 6 -12.33 14.97 0.78
CA PHE A 6 -11.68 13.75 1.24
C PHE A 6 -10.20 14.04 1.53
N LYS A 7 -9.81 14.02 2.80
CA LYS A 7 -8.40 14.04 3.20
C LYS A 7 -7.90 12.60 3.32
N ALA A 8 -7.55 12.01 2.18
CA ALA A 8 -6.95 10.68 2.12
C ALA A 8 -5.46 10.81 1.80
N VAL A 9 -4.61 10.15 2.59
CA VAL A 9 -3.18 10.06 2.30
C VAL A 9 -2.90 8.67 1.78
N CYS A 10 -2.44 8.57 0.54
CA CYS A 10 -2.02 7.30 -0.03
C CYS A 10 -0.79 6.80 0.73
N PRO A 11 -0.71 5.52 1.14
CA PRO A 11 0.44 4.98 1.87
C PRO A 11 1.63 4.57 0.98
N LEU A 12 1.43 4.27 -0.32
CA LEU A 12 2.51 3.91 -1.25
C LEU A 12 2.63 4.91 -2.41
N GLU A 13 3.81 5.02 -3.00
CA GLU A 13 4.10 5.79 -4.21
C GLU A 13 4.41 4.86 -5.39
N ILE A 14 4.17 5.36 -6.61
CA ILE A 14 4.62 4.67 -7.81
C ILE A 14 6.14 4.54 -7.76
N GLY A 15 6.63 3.32 -7.94
CA GLY A 15 8.04 2.98 -7.84
C GLY A 15 8.47 2.37 -6.51
N ASP A 16 7.61 2.40 -5.48
CA ASP A 16 7.88 1.71 -4.22
C ASP A 16 7.98 0.20 -4.42
N THR A 17 8.86 -0.42 -3.65
CA THR A 17 8.97 -1.88 -3.55
C THR A 17 8.21 -2.36 -2.32
N VAL A 18 7.39 -3.39 -2.50
CA VAL A 18 6.63 -4.02 -1.42
C VAL A 18 6.88 -5.52 -1.37
N ALA A 19 6.93 -6.08 -0.17
CA ALA A 19 6.86 -7.52 0.02
C ALA A 19 5.40 -7.93 0.23
N ILE A 20 4.86 -8.71 -0.69
CA ILE A 20 3.51 -9.25 -0.58
C ILE A 20 3.56 -10.58 0.17
N LYS A 21 2.79 -10.64 1.26
CA LYS A 21 2.51 -11.86 1.98
C LYS A 21 1.11 -12.34 1.62
N THR A 22 1.03 -13.54 1.05
CA THR A 22 -0.24 -14.21 0.77
C THR A 22 -0.76 -14.85 2.05
N THR A 23 -1.95 -14.47 2.52
CA THR A 23 -2.62 -15.20 3.60
C THR A 23 -3.25 -16.49 3.05
N LYS A 24 -3.50 -17.47 3.92
CA LYS A 24 -3.97 -18.83 3.55
C LYS A 24 -5.27 -18.84 2.72
N ASP A 25 -6.03 -17.75 2.73
CA ASP A 25 -7.33 -17.64 2.06
C ASP A 25 -7.26 -16.90 0.70
N GLY A 26 -6.07 -16.45 0.27
CA GLY A 26 -5.85 -15.87 -1.07
C GLY A 26 -6.49 -14.49 -1.35
N GLU A 27 -7.42 -14.05 -0.51
CA GLU A 27 -8.19 -12.81 -0.72
C GLU A 27 -7.52 -11.54 -0.19
N THR A 28 -6.63 -11.63 0.80
CA THR A 28 -5.97 -10.44 1.38
C THR A 28 -4.46 -10.50 1.18
N LYS A 29 -3.93 -9.58 0.37
CA LYS A 29 -2.48 -9.37 0.20
C LYS A 29 -2.02 -8.32 1.20
N GLU A 30 -1.32 -8.76 2.24
CA GLU A 30 -0.61 -7.83 3.12
C GLU A 30 0.64 -7.34 2.39
N ALA A 31 0.74 -6.02 2.20
CA ALA A 31 1.89 -5.39 1.57
C ALA A 31 2.79 -4.79 2.66
N LEU A 32 3.99 -5.33 2.80
CA LEU A 32 5.01 -4.77 3.67
C LEU A 32 5.80 -3.72 2.88
N TYR A 33 5.74 -2.47 3.31
CA TYR A 33 6.53 -1.40 2.68
C TYR A 33 8.03 -1.61 2.94
N LEU A 34 8.83 -1.56 1.87
CA LEU A 34 10.28 -1.71 1.91
C LEU A 34 10.94 -0.44 1.37
N PRO A 35 11.43 0.46 2.26
CA PRO A 35 12.17 1.62 1.81
C PRO A 35 13.45 1.22 1.08
N GLN A 36 13.88 2.06 0.14
CA GLN A 36 15.12 1.86 -0.60
C GLN A 36 16.32 1.82 0.36
N GLY A 37 17.26 0.90 0.09
CA GLY A 37 18.48 0.76 0.88
C GLY A 37 18.33 -0.06 2.18
N CYS A 38 17.15 -0.64 2.43
CA CYS A 38 16.91 -1.46 3.62
C CYS A 38 17.00 -2.96 3.31
N THR A 39 17.60 -3.72 4.22
CA THR A 39 17.58 -5.19 4.19
C THR A 39 16.47 -5.69 5.10
N VAL A 40 15.60 -6.56 4.58
CA VAL A 40 14.51 -7.16 5.35
C VAL A 40 14.71 -8.65 5.46
N ILE A 41 14.73 -9.15 6.70
CA ILE A 41 14.81 -10.58 7.02
C ILE A 41 13.41 -11.00 7.49
N THR A 42 12.79 -11.93 6.77
CA THR A 42 11.48 -12.48 7.10
C THR A 42 11.58 -13.99 7.25
N THR A 43 10.84 -14.55 8.21
CA THR A 43 10.67 -16.00 8.39
C THR A 43 9.54 -16.57 7.53
N ALA A 44 8.68 -15.72 6.98
CA ALA A 44 7.61 -16.08 6.07
C ALA A 44 8.04 -15.89 4.61
N ALA A 45 7.57 -16.78 3.74
CA ALA A 45 7.70 -16.60 2.29
C ALA A 45 6.93 -15.35 1.83
N VAL A 46 7.63 -14.46 1.14
CA VAL A 46 7.06 -13.23 0.55
C VAL A 46 7.53 -13.11 -0.89
N ALA A 47 6.73 -12.47 -1.73
CA ALA A 47 7.12 -12.09 -3.08
C ALA A 47 7.36 -10.57 -3.13
N LEU A 48 8.46 -10.15 -3.76
CA LEU A 48 8.74 -8.74 -3.95
C LEU A 48 8.06 -8.25 -5.24
N HIS A 49 7.39 -7.12 -5.13
CA HIS A 49 6.69 -6.48 -6.23
C HIS A 49 6.96 -4.98 -6.23
N LYS A 50 6.90 -4.38 -7.41
CA LYS A 50 7.00 -2.93 -7.58
C LYS A 50 5.61 -2.35 -7.84
N VAL A 51 5.28 -1.26 -7.14
CA VAL A 51 4.07 -0.48 -7.44
C VAL A 51 4.28 0.25 -8.76
N THR A 52 3.45 -0.05 -9.76
CA THR A 52 3.56 0.56 -11.10
C THR A 52 2.49 1.59 -11.38
N ASP A 53 1.31 1.46 -10.75
CA ASP A 53 0.24 2.45 -10.84
C ASP A 53 -0.64 2.45 -9.57
N ILE A 54 -1.41 3.52 -9.38
CA ILE A 54 -2.29 3.73 -8.22
C ILE A 54 -3.63 4.27 -8.68
N ALA A 55 -4.71 3.58 -8.31
CA ALA A 55 -6.07 4.05 -8.48
C ALA A 55 -6.72 4.37 -7.13
N THR A 56 -7.79 5.17 -7.14
CA THR A 56 -8.51 5.56 -5.93
C THR A 56 -10.02 5.50 -6.13
N LEU A 57 -10.72 4.81 -5.23
CA LEU A 57 -12.18 4.76 -5.16
C LEU A 57 -12.69 5.68 -4.04
N HIS A 58 -13.62 6.57 -4.37
CA HIS A 58 -14.26 7.47 -3.42
C HIS A 58 -15.72 7.06 -3.20
N TYR A 59 -16.05 6.62 -1.99
CA TYR A 59 -17.40 6.24 -1.58
C TYR A 59 -18.14 7.44 -0.99
N LEU A 60 -18.79 8.21 -1.85
CA LEU A 60 -19.39 9.50 -1.48
C LEU A 60 -20.39 9.43 -0.32
N LYS A 61 -21.26 8.41 -0.28
CA LYS A 61 -22.24 8.26 0.81
C LYS A 61 -21.60 7.84 2.13
N LYS A 62 -20.52 7.07 2.08
CA LYS A 62 -19.83 6.55 3.27
C LYS A 62 -18.78 7.53 3.81
N GLY A 63 -18.34 8.49 3.00
CA GLY A 63 -17.22 9.36 3.36
C GLY A 63 -15.87 8.66 3.31
N GLU A 64 -15.76 7.52 2.60
CA GLU A 64 -14.57 6.66 2.60
C GLU A 64 -13.78 6.77 1.30
N THR A 65 -12.46 6.62 1.38
CA THR A 65 -11.56 6.55 0.23
C THR A 65 -10.71 5.29 0.33
N GLN A 66 -10.64 4.52 -0.76
CA GLN A 66 -9.83 3.30 -0.85
C GLN A 66 -8.82 3.42 -1.98
N PHE A 67 -7.56 3.12 -1.68
CA PHE A 67 -6.49 3.03 -2.67
C PHE A 67 -6.39 1.60 -3.22
N LEU A 68 -6.17 1.52 -4.52
CA LEU A 68 -5.91 0.29 -5.25
C LEU A 68 -4.55 0.42 -5.93
N TYR A 69 -3.82 -0.69 -6.03
CA TYR A 69 -2.46 -0.69 -6.55
C TYR A 69 -2.34 -1.67 -7.71
N GLU A 70 -1.61 -1.25 -8.74
CA GLU A 70 -1.08 -2.15 -9.74
C GLU A 70 0.34 -2.55 -9.36
N LEU A 71 0.63 -3.85 -9.45
CA LEU A 71 1.94 -4.42 -9.21
C LEU A 71 2.54 -4.92 -10.52
N ASP A 72 3.81 -4.59 -10.76
CA ASP A 72 4.64 -5.04 -11.89
C ASP A 72 3.96 -4.92 -13.28
N ALA A 73 3.21 -3.84 -13.51
CA ALA A 73 2.52 -3.55 -14.77
C ALA A 73 1.58 -4.69 -15.23
N CYS A 74 0.96 -5.40 -14.28
CA CYS A 74 0.11 -6.55 -14.58
C CYS A 74 -1.28 -6.20 -15.13
N GLY A 75 -1.67 -4.93 -15.16
CA GLY A 75 -2.98 -4.44 -15.60
C GLY A 75 -4.12 -4.69 -14.60
N LYS A 76 -3.83 -5.15 -13.38
CA LYS A 76 -4.84 -5.43 -12.33
C LYS A 76 -4.64 -4.51 -11.14
N TYR A 77 -5.77 -3.97 -10.63
CA TYR A 77 -5.80 -3.07 -9.49
C TYR A 77 -6.45 -3.77 -8.30
N GLU A 78 -5.69 -3.89 -7.22
CA GLU A 78 -6.15 -4.61 -6.02
C GLU A 78 -5.96 -3.75 -4.77
N PRO A 79 -6.88 -3.82 -3.79
CA PRO A 79 -6.67 -3.18 -2.49
C PRO A 79 -5.56 -3.92 -1.73
N LEU A 80 -4.64 -3.17 -1.15
CA LEU A 80 -3.56 -3.72 -0.33
C LEU A 80 -3.67 -3.19 1.09
N THR A 81 -3.54 -4.08 2.07
CA THR A 81 -3.37 -3.69 3.47
C THR A 81 -1.88 -3.41 3.69
N VAL A 82 -1.52 -2.13 3.65
CA VAL A 82 -0.13 -1.71 3.80
C VAL A 82 0.26 -1.73 5.27
N LYS A 83 1.30 -2.51 5.60
CA LYS A 83 1.91 -2.56 6.92
C LYS A 83 3.35 -2.06 6.83
N VAL A 84 3.75 -1.32 7.84
CA VAL A 84 5.11 -0.79 7.97
C VAL A 84 5.84 -1.68 8.99
N PRO A 85 6.76 -2.54 8.55
CA PRO A 85 7.28 -3.62 9.40
C PRO A 85 8.24 -3.15 10.50
N VAL A 86 8.71 -1.89 10.50
CA VAL A 86 9.65 -1.36 11.51
C VAL A 86 9.21 0.01 12.00
N ARG A 87 9.31 0.23 13.32
CA ARG A 87 8.97 1.50 13.99
C ARG A 87 9.74 2.70 13.43
N GLU A 88 10.98 2.52 12.97
CA GLU A 88 11.79 3.56 12.32
C GLU A 88 11.24 3.98 10.93
N PHE A 89 10.63 3.07 10.18
CA PHE A 89 9.99 3.40 8.90
C PHE A 89 8.61 4.02 9.07
N ALA A 90 7.94 3.77 10.20
CA ALA A 90 6.73 4.50 10.56
C ALA A 90 7.04 5.99 10.82
N GLU A 91 8.20 6.30 11.40
CA GLU A 91 8.65 7.69 11.56
C GLU A 91 9.03 8.34 10.22
N GLU A 92 9.59 7.58 9.26
CA GLU A 92 9.84 8.07 7.90
C GLU A 92 8.54 8.40 7.16
N LEU A 93 7.51 7.55 7.26
CA LEU A 93 6.20 7.83 6.68
C LEU A 93 5.53 9.03 7.35
N LYS A 94 5.56 9.11 8.69
CA LYS A 94 5.09 10.28 9.43
C LYS A 94 5.82 11.56 9.01
N ARG A 95 7.14 11.51 8.80
CA ARG A 95 7.95 12.64 8.32
C ARG A 95 7.48 13.13 6.94
N ARG A 96 7.03 12.21 6.08
CA ARG A 96 6.42 12.53 4.78
C ARG A 96 4.94 12.94 4.87
N GLY A 97 4.37 12.99 6.08
CA GLY A 97 2.97 13.33 6.31
C GLY A 97 1.99 12.19 5.97
N ARG A 98 2.46 10.95 6.01
CA ARG A 98 1.74 9.72 5.62
C ARG A 98 1.52 8.80 6.81
#